data_AF-A0A2E7DN10-F1
#
_entry.id   AF-A0A2E7DN10-F1
#
_cell.length_a   1.000
_cell.length_b   1.000
_cell.length_c   1.000
_cell.angle_alpha   90.00
_cell.angle_beta   90.00
_cell.angle_gamma   90.00
#
_symmetry.space_group_name_H-M   'P 1'
#
loop_
_entity.id
_entity.type
_entity.pdbx_description
1 polymer ?
#
loop_
_entity_poly.entity_id
_entity_poly.type
_entity_poly.pdbx_seq_one_letter_code
_entity_poly.pdbx_strand_id
1 'polypeptide(L)'
;ARKAILNGLSPKENREVPPLDYSRVFSIKEKFPELEIIINGGIKDLKIAKNFLNKVDGVMLGREAYQNPYILHEVDQEFYDECIKDKSRIEYLMDYLPYVEKELNQGTPLKHISRHLFGLFKGQRGGKKFRRYLSENSHRPNAGIDVLKNAISLLI
;
A
#
# COMPACT_ATOMS: atom_id res chain seq x y z
N ALA A 1 12.59 10.69 -8.29
CA ALA A 1 13.81 9.87 -8.47
C ALA A 1 13.90 9.13 -9.81
N ARG A 2 12.78 8.76 -10.46
CA ARG A 2 12.81 8.10 -11.78
C ARG A 2 12.28 9.03 -12.87
N LYS A 3 12.92 9.03 -14.04
CA LYS A 3 12.45 9.80 -15.21
C LYS A 3 11.29 9.06 -15.88
N ALA A 4 10.23 9.78 -16.22
CA ALA A 4 9.20 9.29 -17.14
C ALA A 4 9.64 9.57 -18.59
N ILE A 5 9.77 8.52 -19.40
CA ILE A 5 10.08 8.56 -20.82
C ILE A 5 8.76 8.36 -21.58
N LEU A 6 8.29 9.42 -22.23
CA LEU A 6 6.96 9.44 -22.86
C LEU A 6 6.92 8.76 -24.24
N ASN A 7 8.08 8.57 -24.87
CA ASN A 7 8.19 7.95 -26.19
C ASN A 7 8.84 6.57 -26.08
N GLY A 8 8.12 5.53 -26.52
CA GLY A 8 8.65 4.17 -26.65
C GLY A 8 8.53 3.28 -25.41
N LEU A 9 8.11 3.79 -24.25
CA LEU A 9 7.85 2.97 -23.05
C LEU A 9 6.39 3.07 -22.60
N SER A 10 5.79 1.92 -22.28
CA SER A 10 4.47 1.86 -21.63
C SER A 10 4.52 2.41 -20.19
N PRO A 11 3.35 2.70 -19.57
CA PRO A 11 3.28 3.10 -18.16
C PRO A 11 3.86 2.08 -17.18
N LYS A 12 3.85 0.79 -17.54
CA LYS A 12 4.50 -0.26 -16.72
C LYS A 12 6.01 -0.17 -16.84
N GLU A 13 6.54 -0.12 -18.06
CA GLU A 13 7.98 -0.03 -18.31
C GLU A 13 8.58 1.25 -17.72
N ASN A 14 7.87 2.38 -17.79
CA ASN A 14 8.30 3.62 -17.14
C ASN A 14 8.53 3.48 -15.63
N ARG A 15 7.89 2.51 -14.99
CA ARG A 15 8.04 2.24 -13.55
C ARG A 15 9.12 1.20 -13.24
N GLU A 16 9.69 0.54 -14.24
CA GLU A 16 10.60 -0.60 -14.10
C GLU A 16 11.94 -0.40 -14.85
N VAL A 17 11.92 0.17 -16.05
CA VAL A 17 13.09 0.31 -16.95
C VAL A 17 14.03 1.48 -16.60
N PRO A 18 13.62 2.76 -16.55
CA PRO A 18 14.57 3.84 -16.26
C PRO A 18 15.14 3.69 -14.84
N PRO A 19 16.45 3.84 -14.61
CA PRO A 19 17.01 3.65 -13.27
C PRO A 19 16.49 4.70 -12.28
N LEU A 20 16.56 4.36 -10.98
CA LEU A 20 16.33 5.32 -9.92
C LEU A 20 17.61 6.14 -9.70
N ASP A 21 17.46 7.45 -9.59
CA ASP A 21 18.52 8.40 -9.27
C ASP A 21 18.07 9.24 -8.09
N TYR A 22 18.35 8.74 -6.88
CA TYR A 22 18.05 9.46 -5.63
C TYR A 22 19.03 10.61 -5.38
N SER A 23 20.30 10.44 -5.78
CA SER A 23 21.34 11.47 -5.71
C SER A 23 20.89 12.78 -6.35
N ARG A 24 20.27 12.73 -7.52
CA ARG A 24 19.72 13.92 -8.18
C ARG A 24 18.69 14.67 -7.34
N VAL A 25 17.84 13.95 -6.61
CA VAL A 25 16.83 14.58 -5.75
C VAL A 25 17.51 15.27 -4.57
N PHE A 26 18.53 14.66 -3.99
CA PHE A 26 19.33 15.26 -2.92
C PHE A 26 20.05 16.53 -3.41
N SER A 27 20.68 16.49 -4.58
CA SER A 27 21.32 17.68 -5.17
C SER A 27 20.32 18.80 -5.49
N ILE A 28 19.06 18.48 -5.80
CA ILE A 28 18.00 19.49 -5.96
C ILE A 28 17.71 20.16 -4.60
N LYS A 29 17.58 19.40 -3.51
CA LYS A 29 17.36 19.97 -2.17
C LYS A 29 18.55 20.82 -1.70
N GLU A 30 19.78 20.37 -1.97
CA GLU A 30 20.99 21.15 -1.65
C GLU A 30 21.04 22.48 -2.42
N LYS A 31 20.61 22.48 -3.69
CA LYS A 31 20.65 23.67 -4.55
C LYS A 31 19.51 24.67 -4.27
N PHE A 32 18.36 24.17 -3.83
CA PHE A 32 17.16 24.97 -3.57
C PHE A 32 16.63 24.68 -2.17
N PRO A 33 17.36 25.10 -1.12
CA PRO A 33 17.02 24.78 0.27
C PRO A 33 15.66 25.33 0.71
N GLU A 34 15.21 26.42 0.09
CA GLU A 34 13.93 27.06 0.33
C GLU A 34 12.71 26.27 -0.18
N LEU A 35 12.92 25.30 -1.07
CA LEU A 35 11.86 24.47 -1.61
C LEU A 35 11.63 23.23 -0.74
N GLU A 36 10.37 22.84 -0.62
CA GLU A 36 9.98 21.54 -0.08
C GLU A 36 10.16 20.46 -1.15
N ILE A 37 11.08 19.53 -0.91
CA ILE A 37 11.42 18.44 -1.83
C ILE A 37 10.96 17.12 -1.24
N ILE A 38 9.97 16.51 -1.89
CA ILE A 38 9.44 15.20 -1.50
C ILE A 38 9.97 14.13 -2.46
N ILE A 39 10.78 13.20 -1.95
CA ILE A 39 11.37 12.13 -2.77
C ILE A 39 10.37 11.01 -3.04
N ASN A 40 10.27 10.61 -4.31
CA ASN A 40 9.45 9.48 -4.74
C ASN A 40 10.18 8.54 -5.71
N GLY A 41 9.84 7.25 -5.58
CA GLY A 41 10.10 6.20 -6.56
C GLY A 41 10.85 5.02 -5.94
N GLY A 42 10.28 3.81 -6.00
CA GLY A 42 11.00 2.58 -5.64
C GLY A 42 11.26 2.34 -4.15
N ILE A 43 10.74 3.19 -3.27
CA ILE A 43 10.89 3.07 -1.81
C ILE A 43 9.93 1.98 -1.30
N LYS A 44 10.49 0.98 -0.60
CA LYS A 44 9.77 -0.20 -0.11
C LYS A 44 9.99 -0.50 1.38
N ASP A 45 10.80 0.30 2.05
CA ASP A 45 11.25 0.08 3.43
C ASP A 45 11.22 1.41 4.17
N LEU A 46 10.60 1.44 5.35
CA LEU A 46 10.49 2.63 6.19
C LEU A 46 11.84 3.09 6.73
N LYS A 47 12.79 2.18 6.96
CA LYS A 47 14.16 2.54 7.36
C LYS A 47 14.88 3.32 6.25
N ILE A 48 14.69 2.91 5.00
CA ILE A 48 15.21 3.66 3.84
C ILE A 48 14.54 5.03 3.76
N ALA A 49 13.21 5.09 3.95
CA ALA A 49 12.49 6.36 3.96
C ALA A 49 13.01 7.31 5.06
N LYS A 50 13.17 6.81 6.29
CA LYS A 50 13.73 7.56 7.43
C LYS A 50 15.14 8.07 7.14
N ASN A 51 16.00 7.25 6.51
CA ASN A 51 17.33 7.69 6.08
C ASN A 51 17.29 8.82 5.03
N PHE A 52 16.28 8.82 4.14
CA PHE A 52 16.13 9.87 3.15
C PHE A 52 15.67 11.20 3.76
N LEU A 53 14.89 11.17 4.84
CA LEU A 53 14.47 12.38 5.55
C LEU A 53 15.64 13.17 6.16
N ASN A 54 16.82 12.57 6.29
CA ASN A 54 18.04 13.30 6.64
C ASN A 54 18.58 14.20 5.50
N LYS A 55 18.01 14.10 4.28
CA LYS A 55 18.49 14.77 3.07
C LYS A 55 17.41 15.52 2.30
N VAL A 56 16.13 15.27 2.58
CA VAL A 56 14.97 15.87 1.91
C VAL A 56 13.84 16.07 2.91
N ASP A 57 12.85 16.87 2.54
CA ASP A 57 11.77 17.28 3.45
C ASP A 57 10.68 16.21 3.61
N GLY A 58 10.52 15.32 2.63
CA GLY A 58 9.47 14.30 2.67
C GLY A 58 9.75 13.09 1.81
N VAL A 59 9.02 12.00 2.08
CA VAL A 59 9.07 10.75 1.31
C VAL A 59 7.65 10.35 0.89
N MET A 60 7.48 10.00 -0.38
CA MET A 60 6.22 9.48 -0.90
C MET A 60 6.31 7.98 -1.20
N LEU A 61 5.51 7.18 -0.51
CA LEU A 61 5.29 5.76 -0.81
C LEU A 61 4.07 5.60 -1.72
N GLY A 62 4.24 4.87 -2.83
CA GLY A 62 3.16 4.58 -3.77
C GLY A 62 2.83 3.09 -3.83
N ARG A 63 3.49 2.38 -4.75
CA ARG A 63 3.23 0.95 -5.00
C ARG A 63 3.35 0.07 -3.77
N GLU A 64 4.32 0.34 -2.88
CA GLU A 64 4.49 -0.48 -1.69
C GLU A 64 3.29 -0.35 -0.74
N ALA A 65 2.81 0.87 -0.48
CA ALA A 65 1.62 1.10 0.33
C ALA A 65 0.38 0.37 -0.22
N TYR A 66 0.23 0.28 -1.54
CA TYR A 66 -0.88 -0.47 -2.13
C TYR A 66 -0.69 -1.99 -2.11
N GLN A 67 0.54 -2.46 -2.33
CA GLN A 67 0.86 -3.90 -2.38
C GLN A 67 1.00 -4.53 -0.99
N ASN A 68 1.30 -3.73 0.02
CA ASN A 68 1.53 -4.10 1.41
C ASN A 68 0.96 -3.01 2.34
N PRO A 69 -0.36 -2.79 2.39
CA PRO A 69 -0.93 -1.68 3.14
C PRO A 69 -0.60 -1.68 4.63
N TYR A 70 -0.30 -2.86 5.21
CA TYR A 70 0.12 -2.93 6.61
C TYR A 70 1.48 -2.29 6.89
N ILE A 71 2.31 -1.99 5.88
CA ILE A 71 3.52 -1.17 6.11
C ILE A 71 3.19 0.18 6.75
N LEU A 72 1.99 0.72 6.50
CA LEU A 72 1.55 1.98 7.07
C LEU A 72 1.23 1.89 8.56
N HIS A 73 1.01 0.68 9.10
CA HIS A 73 0.80 0.48 10.53
C HIS A 73 2.02 0.91 11.36
N GLU A 74 3.23 0.87 10.80
CA GLU A 74 4.46 1.24 11.51
C GLU A 74 4.78 2.74 11.39
N VAL A 75 4.05 3.50 10.55
CA VAL A 75 4.43 4.88 10.21
C VAL A 75 4.29 5.84 11.40
N ASP A 76 3.17 5.81 12.12
CA ASP A 76 2.93 6.78 13.21
C ASP A 76 4.00 6.65 14.32
N GLN A 77 4.40 5.42 14.62
CA GLN A 77 5.46 5.11 15.58
C GLN A 77 6.84 5.48 15.04
N GLU A 78 7.16 5.12 13.79
CA GLU A 78 8.51 5.30 13.25
C GLU A 78 8.86 6.76 12.91
N PHE A 79 7.88 7.60 12.61
CA PHE A 79 8.10 8.97 12.12
C PHE A 79 7.55 10.07 13.02
N TYR A 80 6.56 9.78 13.86
CA TYR A 80 5.87 10.80 14.66
C TYR A 80 5.92 10.52 16.17
N ASP A 81 6.64 9.46 16.59
CA ASP A 81 6.74 9.01 17.99
C ASP A 81 5.36 8.80 18.65
N GLU A 82 4.33 8.52 17.85
CA GLU A 82 2.98 8.29 18.35
C GLU A 82 2.85 6.85 18.86
N CYS A 83 2.22 6.71 20.03
CA CYS A 83 1.94 5.40 20.59
C CYS A 83 0.82 4.72 19.82
N ILE A 84 1.18 3.72 19.01
CA ILE A 84 0.22 2.91 18.29
C ILE A 84 -0.29 1.80 19.21
N LYS A 85 -1.61 1.65 19.28
CA LYS A 85 -2.21 0.41 19.80
C LYS A 85 -1.82 -0.72 18.86
N ASP A 86 -1.08 -1.71 19.35
CA ASP A 86 -0.73 -2.92 18.59
C ASP A 86 -2.01 -3.55 18.04
N LYS A 87 -2.25 -3.34 16.75
CA LYS A 87 -3.50 -3.67 16.08
C LYS A 87 -3.18 -4.53 14.89
N SER A 88 -3.58 -5.78 14.99
CA SER A 88 -3.32 -6.79 13.98
C SER A 88 -4.04 -6.48 12.66
N ARG A 89 -3.52 -7.09 11.58
CA ARG A 89 -4.16 -7.08 10.25
C ARG A 89 -5.61 -7.57 10.28
N ILE A 90 -5.93 -8.54 11.16
CA ILE A 90 -7.28 -9.07 11.31
C ILE A 90 -8.17 -8.01 11.94
N GLU A 91 -7.73 -7.33 13.00
CA GLU A 91 -8.50 -6.26 13.64
C GLU A 91 -8.78 -5.10 12.68
N TYR A 92 -7.80 -4.67 11.86
CA TYR A 92 -8.08 -3.69 10.80
C TYR A 92 -9.12 -4.17 9.80
N LEU A 93 -9.10 -5.46 9.42
CA LEU A 93 -10.10 -6.01 8.51
C LEU A 93 -11.48 -6.09 9.18
N MET A 94 -11.56 -6.45 10.46
CA MET A 94 -12.81 -6.48 11.22
C MET A 94 -13.44 -5.10 11.32
N ASP A 95 -12.64 -4.07 11.61
CA ASP A 95 -13.09 -2.67 11.64
C ASP A 95 -13.51 -2.14 10.26
N TYR A 96 -13.01 -2.77 9.19
CA TYR A 96 -13.40 -2.44 7.82
C TYR A 96 -14.73 -3.09 7.41
N LEU A 97 -15.16 -4.20 8.03
CA LEU A 97 -16.36 -4.93 7.63
C LEU A 97 -17.65 -4.07 7.64
N PRO A 98 -17.90 -3.18 8.62
CA PRO A 98 -19.08 -2.32 8.61
C PRO A 98 -19.15 -1.40 7.38
N TYR A 99 -18.00 -0.89 6.92
CA TYR A 99 -17.93 -0.15 5.67
C TYR A 99 -18.29 -1.04 4.47
N VAL A 100 -17.77 -2.28 4.43
CA VAL A 100 -18.09 -3.21 3.35
C VAL A 100 -19.58 -3.53 3.30
N GLU A 101 -20.23 -3.80 4.45
CA GLU A 101 -21.67 -4.06 4.52
C GLU A 101 -22.48 -2.85 4.04
N LYS A 102 -22.10 -1.63 4.48
CA LYS A 102 -22.72 -0.39 4.03
C LYS A 102 -22.63 -0.20 2.52
N GLU A 103 -21.50 -0.51 1.90
CA GLU A 103 -21.30 -0.39 0.45
C GLU A 103 -22.08 -1.46 -0.33
N LEU A 104 -22.10 -2.70 0.17
CA LEU A 104 -22.89 -3.78 -0.43
C LEU A 104 -24.38 -3.42 -0.44
N ASN A 105 -24.90 -2.83 0.64
CA ASN A 105 -26.30 -2.39 0.73
C ASN A 105 -26.64 -1.23 -0.23
N GLN A 106 -25.63 -0.47 -0.67
CA GLN A 106 -25.78 0.54 -1.73
C GLN A 106 -25.64 -0.03 -3.15
N GLY A 107 -25.42 -1.34 -3.28
CA GLY A 107 -25.27 -2.03 -4.56
C GLY A 107 -23.84 -2.04 -5.10
N THR A 108 -22.84 -1.59 -4.33
CA THR A 108 -21.42 -1.68 -4.73
C THR A 108 -21.00 -3.15 -4.78
N PRO A 109 -20.57 -3.70 -5.94
CA PRO A 109 -20.15 -5.09 -6.03
C PRO A 109 -18.90 -5.39 -5.19
N LEU A 110 -18.89 -6.52 -4.46
CA LEU A 110 -17.81 -6.87 -3.53
C LEU A 110 -16.42 -6.81 -4.16
N LYS A 111 -16.25 -7.27 -5.41
CA LYS A 111 -14.95 -7.24 -6.14
C LYS A 111 -14.30 -5.86 -6.19
N HIS A 112 -15.09 -4.77 -6.21
CA HIS A 112 -14.54 -3.42 -6.28
C HIS A 112 -13.96 -2.97 -4.94
N ILE A 113 -14.44 -3.55 -3.84
CA ILE A 113 -13.97 -3.31 -2.49
C ILE A 113 -12.82 -4.28 -2.17
N SER A 114 -13.05 -5.59 -2.31
CA SER A 114 -12.15 -6.64 -1.85
C SER A 114 -10.81 -6.71 -2.60
N ARG A 115 -10.75 -6.21 -3.85
CA ARG A 115 -9.49 -6.10 -4.62
C ARG A 115 -8.42 -5.27 -3.92
N HIS A 116 -8.83 -4.33 -3.06
CA HIS A 116 -7.93 -3.47 -2.29
C HIS A 116 -7.35 -4.19 -1.05
N LEU A 117 -7.91 -5.32 -0.65
CA LEU A 117 -7.48 -6.11 0.51
C LEU A 117 -6.41 -7.17 0.15
N PHE A 118 -6.10 -7.36 -1.13
CA PHE A 118 -5.20 -8.43 -1.60
C PHE A 118 -3.79 -8.35 -1.01
N GLY A 119 -3.33 -7.15 -0.67
CA GLY A 119 -2.02 -6.92 -0.06
C GLY A 119 -1.99 -7.01 1.46
N LEU A 120 -3.14 -7.03 2.14
CA LEU A 120 -3.20 -6.83 3.60
C LEU A 120 -2.39 -7.87 4.38
N PHE A 121 -2.42 -9.13 3.91
CA PHE A 121 -1.69 -10.25 4.50
C PHE A 121 -0.44 -10.66 3.71
N LYS A 122 0.21 -9.72 3.01
CA LYS A 122 1.48 -9.99 2.30
C LYS A 122 2.53 -10.52 3.28
N GLY A 123 3.19 -11.62 2.91
CA GLY A 123 4.23 -12.26 3.72
C GLY A 123 3.73 -13.04 4.95
N GLN A 124 2.42 -13.06 5.21
CA GLN A 124 1.84 -13.76 6.36
C GLN A 124 1.47 -15.21 6.04
N ARG A 125 1.48 -16.09 7.05
CA ARG A 125 0.90 -17.43 6.95
C ARG A 125 -0.58 -17.31 6.57
N GLY A 126 -1.06 -18.15 5.65
CA GLY A 126 -2.43 -18.08 5.14
C GLY A 126 -2.73 -16.92 4.17
N GLY A 127 -1.89 -15.88 4.09
CA GLY A 127 -2.13 -14.71 3.24
C GLY A 127 -2.31 -15.01 1.75
N LYS A 128 -1.58 -16.00 1.21
CA LYS A 128 -1.80 -16.49 -0.17
C LYS A 128 -3.19 -17.14 -0.34
N LYS A 129 -3.64 -17.93 0.63
CA LYS A 129 -4.95 -18.59 0.62
C LYS A 129 -6.06 -17.55 0.71
N PHE A 130 -5.94 -16.59 1.63
CA PHE A 130 -6.84 -15.43 1.76
C PHE A 130 -7.01 -14.71 0.41
N ARG A 131 -5.90 -14.28 -0.21
CA ARG A 131 -5.95 -13.57 -1.49
C ARG A 131 -6.58 -14.42 -2.60
N ARG A 132 -6.22 -15.70 -2.70
CA ARG A 132 -6.77 -16.62 -3.70
C ARG A 132 -8.29 -16.74 -3.53
N TYR A 133 -8.75 -16.97 -2.31
CA TYR A 133 -10.17 -17.11 -2.01
C TYR A 133 -10.96 -15.86 -2.41
N LEU A 134 -10.47 -14.65 -2.10
CA LEU A 134 -11.13 -13.43 -2.53
C LEU A 134 -11.18 -13.29 -4.05
N SER A 135 -10.09 -13.62 -4.75
CA SER A 135 -10.03 -13.56 -6.22
C SER A 135 -11.07 -14.49 -6.87
N GLU A 136 -11.24 -15.69 -6.32
CA GLU A 136 -12.13 -16.73 -6.87
C GLU A 136 -13.62 -16.51 -6.53
N ASN A 137 -13.93 -15.75 -5.48
CA ASN A 137 -15.30 -15.65 -4.95
C ASN A 137 -15.90 -14.23 -5.03
N SER A 138 -15.09 -13.16 -5.01
CA SER A 138 -15.64 -11.79 -4.88
C SER A 138 -16.33 -11.26 -6.13
N HIS A 139 -16.12 -11.87 -7.30
CA HIS A 139 -16.69 -11.42 -8.57
C HIS A 139 -18.08 -12.01 -8.86
N ARG A 140 -18.57 -12.93 -8.02
CA ARG A 140 -19.84 -13.62 -8.21
C ARG A 140 -21.02 -12.66 -7.96
N PRO A 141 -22.17 -12.82 -8.66
CA PRO A 141 -23.31 -11.91 -8.52
C PRO A 141 -23.82 -11.72 -7.08
N ASN A 142 -23.76 -12.77 -6.26
CA ASN A 142 -24.24 -12.75 -4.87
C ASN A 142 -23.10 -12.75 -3.84
N ALA A 143 -21.92 -12.27 -4.23
CA ALA A 143 -20.78 -12.19 -3.32
C ALA A 143 -21.04 -11.13 -2.24
N GLY A 144 -21.33 -11.58 -1.02
CA GLY A 144 -21.58 -10.73 0.15
C GLY A 144 -20.46 -10.78 1.19
N ILE A 145 -20.73 -10.22 2.37
CA ILE A 145 -19.78 -10.11 3.48
C ILE A 145 -19.21 -11.47 3.92
N ASP A 146 -19.96 -12.56 3.75
CA ASP A 146 -19.53 -13.92 4.09
C ASP A 146 -18.29 -14.37 3.33
N VAL A 147 -18.06 -13.84 2.12
CA VAL A 147 -16.83 -14.11 1.36
C VAL A 147 -15.60 -13.58 2.12
N LEU A 148 -15.70 -12.42 2.78
CA LEU A 148 -14.61 -11.89 3.59
C LEU A 148 -14.46 -12.69 4.89
N LYS A 149 -15.56 -13.03 5.57
CA LYS A 149 -15.53 -13.85 6.79
C LYS A 149 -14.89 -15.23 6.54
N ASN A 150 -15.26 -15.88 5.44
CA ASN A 150 -14.65 -17.14 5.03
C ASN A 150 -13.19 -16.99 4.62
N ALA A 151 -12.79 -15.85 4.04
CA ALA A 151 -11.38 -15.60 3.77
C ALA A 151 -10.56 -15.46 5.06
N ILE A 152 -11.11 -14.78 6.08
CA ILE A 152 -10.47 -14.59 7.38
C ILE A 152 -10.19 -15.92 8.07
N SER A 153 -11.12 -16.89 8.02
CA SER A 153 -10.93 -18.20 8.65
C SER A 153 -9.77 -19.01 8.04
N LEU A 154 -9.30 -18.66 6.84
CA LEU A 154 -8.13 -19.28 6.18
C LEU A 154 -6.78 -18.75 6.69
N LEU A 155 -6.77 -17.74 7.56
CA LEU A 155 -5.56 -17.15 8.14
C LEU A 155 -5.06 -17.89 9.38
N ILE A 156 -5.92 -18.72 9.98
CA ILE A 156 -5.64 -19.51 11.19
C ILE A 156 -4.84 -20.75 10.81
#